data_AF-A0A937W4Z4-F1
#
_entry.id   AF-A0A937W4Z4-F1
#
_cell.length_a   1.000
_cell.length_b   1.000
_cell.length_c   1.000
_cell.angle_alpha   90.00
_cell.angle_beta   90.00
_cell.angle_gamma   90.00
#
_symmetry.space_group_name_H-M   'P 1'
#
loop_
_entity.id
_entity.type
_entity.pdbx_description
1 polymer ?
#
loop_
_entity_poly.entity_id
_entity_poly.type
_entity_poly.pdbx_seq_one_letter_code
_entity_poly.pdbx_strand_id
1 'polypeptide(L)'
;MDRRDILAANPVEQRRGYMPGVSVDPGRLLFTAGMTGRQPDGSIIPGGMAAQTQRTMERLQAILQHAGAHFSQVIKQLLYITDM
;
A
#
# COMPACT_ATOMS: atom_id res chain seq x y z
N MET A 1 3.06 21.68 8.79
CA MET A 1 2.48 20.52 8.10
C MET A 1 2.28 19.44 9.14
N ASP A 2 1.04 19.06 9.41
CA ASP A 2 0.75 17.94 10.32
C ASP A 2 0.92 16.63 9.55
N ARG A 3 1.53 15.62 10.17
CA ARG A 3 1.86 14.33 9.57
C ARG A 3 1.13 13.24 10.34
N ARG A 4 0.40 12.39 9.61
CA ARG A 4 -0.21 11.18 10.15
C ARG A 4 0.29 9.95 9.41
N ASP A 5 0.86 9.02 10.17
CA ASP A 5 1.31 7.72 9.67
C ASP A 5 0.14 6.74 9.60
N ILE A 6 0.07 5.99 8.50
CA ILE A 6 -0.99 5.02 8.21
C ILE A 6 -0.36 3.64 8.14
N LEU A 7 -0.67 2.82 9.13
CA LEU A 7 -0.24 1.42 9.22
C LEU A 7 -1.42 0.51 8.88
N ALA A 8 -1.23 -0.39 7.90
CA ALA A 8 -2.05 -1.59 7.81
C ALA A 8 -1.55 -2.62 8.85
N ALA A 9 -2.43 -3.53 9.26
CA ALA A 9 -2.12 -4.62 10.19
C ALA A 9 -1.17 -5.69 9.57
N ASN A 10 0.05 -5.28 9.19
CA ASN A 10 1.10 -6.16 8.69
C ASN A 10 2.35 -6.04 9.58
N PRO A 11 2.63 -7.04 10.43
CA PRO A 11 3.77 -7.02 11.36
C PRO A 11 5.14 -6.89 10.67
N VAL A 12 5.27 -7.35 9.42
CA VAL A 12 6.53 -7.24 8.68
C VAL A 12 6.80 -5.80 8.25
N GLU A 13 5.77 -5.05 7.86
CA GLU A 13 5.95 -3.67 7.39
C GLU A 13 6.35 -2.72 8.52
N GLN A 14 5.85 -2.96 9.73
CA GLN A 14 6.22 -2.18 10.92
C GLN A 14 7.72 -2.27 11.25
N ARG A 15 8.43 -3.31 10.78
CA ARG A 15 9.86 -3.51 11.02
C ARG A 15 10.77 -2.97 9.91
N ARG A 16 10.24 -2.48 8.79
CA ARG A 16 11.04 -2.15 7.59
C ARG A 16 11.58 -0.72 7.53
N GLY A 17 11.35 0.10 8.56
CA GLY A 17 11.88 1.46 8.61
C GLY A 17 11.24 2.46 7.64
N TYR A 18 10.12 2.09 7.00
CA TYR A 18 9.29 2.98 6.19
C TYR A 18 7.81 2.84 6.58
N MET A 19 7.01 3.86 6.25
CA MET A 19 5.56 3.84 6.49
C MET A 19 4.80 3.41 5.22
N PRO A 20 3.87 2.45 5.31
CA PRO A 20 3.04 2.04 4.17
C PRO A 20 2.17 3.16 3.59
N GLY A 21 1.70 4.09 4.43
CA GLY A 21 1.05 5.31 3.99
C GLY A 21 1.35 6.47 4.92
N VAL A 22 1.39 7.69 4.37
CA VAL A 22 1.53 8.94 5.13
C VAL A 22 0.57 9.97 4.55
N SER A 23 -0.26 10.55 5.39
CA SER A 23 -1.09 11.71 5.02
C SER A 23 -0.51 12.99 5.60
N VAL A 24 -0.53 14.07 4.81
CA VAL A 24 -0.03 15.39 5.21
C VAL A 24 -1.08 16.49 5.02
N ASP A 25 -1.08 17.47 5.94
CA ASP A 25 -1.94 18.65 5.90
C ASP A 25 -1.14 19.96 5.76
N PRO A 26 -1.68 21.00 5.09
CA PRO A 26 -3.03 21.09 4.52
C PRO A 26 -3.12 20.46 3.12
N GLY A 27 -4.28 19.86 2.81
CA GLY A 27 -4.59 19.31 1.48
C GLY A 27 -4.90 17.81 1.47
N ARG A 28 -4.73 17.11 2.59
CA ARG A 28 -5.06 15.68 2.76
C ARG A 28 -4.50 14.77 1.66
N LEU A 29 -3.30 15.06 1.18
CA LEU A 29 -2.62 14.17 0.25
C LEU A 29 -2.14 12.94 1.00
N LEU A 30 -2.49 11.77 0.46
CA LEU A 30 -2.04 10.47 0.95
C LEU A 30 -0.96 9.93 0.00
N PHE A 31 0.24 9.75 0.53
CA PHE A 31 1.33 9.09 -0.17
C PHE A 31 1.37 7.64 0.28
N THR A 32 1.46 6.71 -0.67
CA THR A 32 1.57 5.27 -0.40
C THR A 32 2.96 4.78 -0.80
N ALA A 33 3.49 3.85 0.00
CA ALA A 33 4.69 3.10 -0.37
C ALA A 33 4.36 2.08 -1.46
N GLY A 34 5.39 1.65 -2.19
CA GLY A 34 5.26 0.54 -3.13
C GLY A 34 4.80 -0.74 -2.44
N MET A 35 3.79 -1.39 -3.00
CA MET A 35 3.24 -2.64 -2.51
C MET A 35 3.51 -3.77 -3.49
N THR A 36 3.58 -5.00 -2.97
CA THR A 36 3.86 -6.22 -3.73
C THR A 36 2.90 -7.31 -3.27
N GLY A 37 2.84 -8.43 -4.00
CA GLY A 37 2.02 -9.60 -3.67
C GLY A 37 2.48 -10.36 -2.42
N ARG A 38 3.00 -9.68 -1.40
CA ARG A 38 3.47 -10.29 -0.15
C ARG A 38 2.33 -10.64 0.81
N GLN A 39 2.52 -11.74 1.52
CA GLN A 39 1.72 -12.16 2.66
C GLN A 39 2.18 -11.48 3.97
N PRO A 40 1.42 -11.58 5.08
CA PRO A 40 1.80 -10.98 6.37
C PRO A 40 3.11 -11.52 6.95
N ASP A 41 3.48 -12.75 6.62
CA ASP A 41 4.76 -13.37 6.99
C ASP A 41 5.94 -12.89 6.13
N GLY A 42 5.67 -12.15 5.05
CA GLY A 42 6.66 -11.62 4.12
C GLY A 42 6.92 -12.48 2.88
N SER A 43 6.34 -13.69 2.80
CA SER A 43 6.40 -14.56 1.62
C SER A 43 5.63 -13.97 0.43
N ILE A 44 5.90 -14.44 -0.78
CA ILE A 44 5.16 -14.04 -1.99
C ILE A 44 3.98 -14.99 -2.19
N ILE A 45 2.79 -14.43 -2.46
CA ILE A 45 1.60 -15.25 -2.75
C ILE A 45 1.84 -16.12 -4.00
N PRO A 46 1.51 -17.43 -3.95
CA PRO A 46 1.59 -18.28 -5.13
C PRO A 46 0.55 -17.89 -6.18
N GLY A 47 0.70 -18.37 -7.42
CA GLY A 47 -0.25 -18.12 -8.52
C GLY A 47 0.20 -17.04 -9.51
N GLY A 48 1.45 -16.60 -9.45
CA GLY A 48 2.07 -15.73 -10.46
C GLY A 48 1.49 -14.31 -10.49
N MET A 49 1.59 -13.65 -11.65
CA MET A 49 1.27 -12.22 -11.82
C MET A 49 -0.16 -11.89 -11.39
N ALA A 50 -1.15 -12.68 -11.79
CA ALA A 50 -2.56 -12.40 -11.45
C ALA A 50 -2.80 -12.39 -9.93
N ALA A 51 -2.32 -13.42 -9.22
CA ALA A 51 -2.46 -13.52 -7.78
C ALA A 51 -1.69 -12.41 -7.04
N GLN A 52 -0.47 -12.08 -7.51
CA GLN A 52 0.33 -11.00 -6.94
C GLN A 52 -0.28 -9.62 -7.16
N THR A 53 -0.86 -9.35 -8.33
CA THR A 53 -1.56 -8.10 -8.64
C THR A 53 -2.78 -7.95 -7.75
N GLN A 54 -3.64 -8.97 -7.67
CA GLN A 54 -4.82 -8.96 -6.80
C GLN A 54 -4.44 -8.66 -5.35
N ARG A 55 -3.44 -9.37 -4.82
CA ARG A 55 -2.92 -9.14 -3.46
C ARG A 55 -2.37 -7.73 -3.27
N THR A 56 -1.67 -7.19 -4.28
CA THR A 56 -1.13 -5.83 -4.22
C THR A 56 -2.25 -4.80 -4.11
N MET A 57 -3.33 -4.97 -4.87
CA MET A 57 -4.50 -4.09 -4.84
C MET A 57 -5.26 -4.19 -3.51
N GLU A 58 -5.43 -5.39 -2.94
CA GLU A 58 -6.03 -5.57 -1.60
C GLU A 58 -5.26 -4.81 -0.51
N ARG A 59 -3.93 -4.88 -0.57
CA ARG A 59 -3.07 -4.16 0.39
C ARG A 59 -3.21 -2.64 0.24
N LEU A 60 -3.24 -2.15 -1.00
CA LEU A 60 -3.45 -0.74 -1.27
C LEU A 60 -4.83 -0.29 -0.76
N GLN A 61 -5.88 -1.10 -0.97
CA GLN A 61 -7.21 -0.84 -0.43
C GLN A 61 -7.19 -0.68 1.09
N ALA A 62 -6.49 -1.57 1.81
CA ALA A 62 -6.39 -1.49 3.25
C ALA A 62 -5.75 -0.16 3.71
N ILE A 63 -4.68 0.28 3.05
CA ILE A 63 -4.05 1.58 3.37
C ILE A 63 -4.99 2.75 3.11
N LEU A 64 -5.69 2.75 1.97
CA LEU A 64 -6.69 3.78 1.66
C LEU A 64 -7.77 3.83 2.75
N GLN A 65 -8.33 2.68 3.14
CA GLN A 65 -9.37 2.61 4.17
C GLN A 65 -8.89 3.11 5.53
N HIS A 66 -7.67 2.77 5.97
CA HIS A 66 -7.11 3.25 7.24
C HIS A 66 -6.87 4.77 7.23
N ALA A 67 -6.62 5.34 6.04
CA ALA A 67 -6.53 6.78 5.83
C ALA A 67 -7.90 7.47 5.67
N GLY A 68 -9.01 6.71 5.62
CA GLY A 68 -10.35 7.25 5.35
C GLY A 68 -10.60 7.61 3.88
N ALA A 69 -9.87 6.96 2.96
CA ALA A 69 -9.93 7.17 1.52
C ALA A 69 -10.46 5.93 0.76
N HIS A 70 -10.77 6.10 -0.52
CA HIS A 70 -11.26 5.07 -1.43
C HIS A 70 -10.53 5.12 -2.78
N PHE A 71 -10.57 4.02 -3.56
CA PHE A 71 -9.92 3.95 -4.87
C PHE A 71 -10.40 5.02 -5.86
N SER A 72 -11.65 5.46 -5.76
CA SER A 72 -12.21 6.54 -6.58
C SER A 72 -11.53 7.90 -6.35
N GLN A 73 -10.74 8.04 -5.29
CA GLN A 73 -9.98 9.25 -4.98
C GLN A 73 -8.51 9.15 -5.40
N VAL A 74 -8.09 8.02 -5.97
CA VAL A 74 -6.70 7.83 -6.43
C VAL A 74 -6.49 8.60 -7.73
N ILE A 75 -5.58 9.56 -7.68
CA ILE A 75 -5.26 10.43 -8.83
C ILE A 75 -4.06 9.95 -9.65
N LYS A 76 -3.22 9.07 -9.09
CA LYS A 76 -2.01 8.56 -9.75
C LYS A 76 -1.65 7.18 -9.23
N GLN A 77 -1.20 6.32 -10.15
CA GLN A 77 -0.61 5.02 -9.84
C GLN A 77 0.73 4.88 -10.57
N LEU A 78 1.68 4.20 -9.94
CA LEU A 78 2.97 3.81 -10.52
C LEU A 78 3.07 2.30 -10.43
N LEU A 79 3.03 1.63 -11.59
CA LEU A 79 3.13 0.18 -11.68
C LEU A 79 4.54 -0.21 -12.15
N TYR A 80 5.13 -1.19 -11.48
CA TYR A 80 6.41 -1.79 -11.84
C TYR A 80 6.18 -3.28 -12.07
N ILE A 81 6.53 -3.75 -13.26
CA ILE A 81 6.36 -5.14 -13.69
C ILE A 81 7.75 -5.67 -14.06
N THR A 82 8.02 -6.93 -13.72
CA THR A 82 9.33 -7.55 -13.97
C THR A 82 9.51 -8.05 -15.39
N ASP A 83 8.42 -8.42 -16.07
CA ASP A 83 8.38 -8.97 -17.42
C ASP A 83 7.01 -8.69 -18.07
N MET A 84 6.97 -8.25 -19.33
CA MET A 84 5.76 -7.76 -20.05
C MET A 84 5.37 -8.64 -21.24
#